data_AF-A0A5E5PVH0-F1
#
_entry.id   AF-A0A5E5PVH0-F1
#
_cell.length_a   1.000
_cell.length_b   1.000
_cell.length_c   1.000
_cell.angle_alpha   90.00
_cell.angle_beta   90.00
_cell.angle_gamma   90.00
#
_symmetry.space_group_name_H-M   'P 1'
#
loop_
_entity.id
_entity.type
_entity.pdbx_description
1 polymer ?
#
loop_
_entity_poly.entity_id
_entity_poly.type
_entity_poly.pdbx_seq_one_letter_code
_entity_poly.pdbx_strand_id
1 'polypeptide(L)'
;TSPNPPHRVWLDRNLGATKVAASSNDSAAYGDHYQWGRAKDGHESSTLGTQTRSSDIVLGGSKFIYGTSDWTTADSTPYNHSGTLRVAAWADGGKNDICPAGFSVPTEAELSAELKGNFNTITSGFLKIPAAGRRSSGNPNSFTNKDTSAFLWVRNASKALSEKDGNRSKSRRISIHNFSSQKTIGDYQRSYGLSVRCIRDRI
;
A
#
# COMPACT_ATOMS: atom_id res chain seq x y z
N THR A 1 -12.53 -15.76 -8.00
CA THR A 1 -12.91 -15.38 -6.62
C THR A 1 -11.99 -16.06 -5.64
N SER A 2 -11.76 -15.45 -4.47
CA SER A 2 -11.05 -16.04 -3.35
C SER A 2 -11.52 -17.46 -3.00
N PRO A 3 -10.59 -18.40 -2.80
CA PRO A 3 -10.88 -19.72 -2.25
C PRO A 3 -11.17 -19.68 -0.74
N ASN A 4 -10.84 -18.59 -0.05
CA ASN A 4 -11.00 -18.43 1.40
C ASN A 4 -12.30 -17.69 1.75
N PRO A 5 -13.04 -18.12 2.79
CA PRO A 5 -14.13 -17.33 3.34
C PRO A 5 -13.63 -16.03 4.04
N PRO A 6 -14.39 -14.92 3.95
CA PRO A 6 -15.54 -14.71 3.07
C PRO A 6 -15.07 -14.63 1.61
N HIS A 7 -15.79 -15.27 0.69
CA HIS A 7 -15.40 -15.40 -0.71
C HIS A 7 -15.46 -14.05 -1.45
N ARG A 8 -14.36 -13.31 -1.43
CA ARG A 8 -14.23 -11.97 -2.03
C ARG A 8 -13.62 -12.00 -3.43
N VAL A 9 -13.76 -10.92 -4.17
CA VAL A 9 -13.12 -10.73 -5.48
C VAL A 9 -11.91 -9.82 -5.32
N TRP A 10 -10.79 -10.22 -5.90
CA TRP A 10 -9.53 -9.50 -5.86
C TRP A 10 -9.10 -9.16 -7.28
N LEU A 11 -8.38 -8.04 -7.46
CA LEU A 11 -7.68 -7.82 -8.72
C LEU A 11 -6.60 -8.88 -8.91
N ASP A 12 -6.48 -9.36 -10.15
CA ASP A 12 -5.50 -10.39 -10.54
C ASP A 12 -4.05 -9.89 -10.50
N ARG A 13 -3.83 -8.56 -10.45
CA ARG A 13 -2.52 -7.90 -10.37
C ARG A 13 -2.49 -6.70 -9.41
N ASN A 14 -1.29 -6.24 -9.05
CA ASN A 14 -1.13 -5.02 -8.26
C ASN A 14 -1.64 -3.83 -9.08
N LEU A 15 -2.16 -2.81 -8.40
CA LEU A 15 -2.61 -1.60 -9.08
C LEU A 15 -1.43 -0.96 -9.85
N GLY A 16 -1.65 -0.66 -11.13
CA GLY A 16 -0.60 -0.17 -12.05
C GLY A 16 0.16 -1.24 -12.83
N ALA A 17 0.01 -2.52 -12.49
CA ALA A 17 0.72 -3.59 -13.18
C ALA A 17 0.13 -3.89 -14.56
N THR A 18 0.99 -4.23 -15.53
CA THR A 18 0.57 -4.51 -16.92
C THR A 18 0.17 -5.96 -17.14
N LYS A 19 0.55 -6.87 -16.23
CA LYS A 19 0.20 -8.30 -16.28
C LYS A 19 0.07 -8.92 -14.90
N VAL A 20 -0.58 -10.08 -14.85
CA VAL A 20 -0.54 -10.98 -13.70
C VAL A 20 0.89 -11.50 -13.54
N ALA A 21 1.36 -11.63 -12.30
CA ALA A 21 2.68 -12.16 -12.01
C ALA A 21 2.82 -13.61 -12.53
N ALA A 22 3.83 -13.86 -13.34
CA ALA A 22 4.24 -15.22 -13.71
C ALA A 22 5.21 -15.83 -12.68
N SER A 23 5.95 -14.98 -11.96
CA SER A 23 6.88 -15.33 -10.88
C SER A 23 6.92 -14.21 -9.82
N SER A 24 7.59 -14.43 -8.69
CA SER A 24 7.81 -13.37 -7.68
C SER A 24 8.53 -12.17 -8.27
N ASN A 25 9.56 -12.39 -9.09
CA ASN A 25 10.42 -11.34 -9.61
C ASN A 25 9.96 -10.75 -10.96
N ASP A 26 8.69 -10.95 -11.32
CA ASP A 26 8.12 -10.46 -12.56
C ASP A 26 7.90 -8.95 -12.51
N SER A 27 8.87 -8.19 -13.00
CA SER A 27 8.87 -6.72 -12.90
C SER A 27 7.66 -6.04 -13.55
N ALA A 28 7.05 -6.65 -14.57
CA ALA A 28 5.85 -6.13 -15.22
C ALA A 28 4.58 -6.30 -14.35
N ALA A 29 4.65 -7.13 -13.31
CA ALA A 29 3.56 -7.37 -12.37
C ALA A 29 3.64 -6.49 -11.10
N TYR A 30 4.71 -5.71 -10.91
CA TYR A 30 4.96 -4.98 -9.65
C TYR A 30 3.91 -3.92 -9.37
N GLY A 31 3.44 -3.25 -10.42
CA GLY A 31 2.55 -2.11 -10.30
C GLY A 31 3.27 -0.89 -9.75
N ASP A 32 2.48 0.10 -9.34
CA ASP A 32 3.00 1.38 -8.87
C ASP A 32 3.26 1.39 -7.36
N HIS A 33 3.93 2.44 -6.88
CA HIS A 33 4.32 2.62 -5.48
C HIS A 33 3.63 3.85 -4.86
N TYR A 34 2.48 3.61 -4.24
CA TYR A 34 1.60 4.63 -3.66
C TYR A 34 2.07 5.07 -2.27
N GLN A 35 1.98 6.36 -1.97
CA GLN A 35 2.07 6.87 -0.60
C GLN A 35 0.72 6.72 0.11
N TRP A 36 0.75 6.41 1.41
CA TRP A 36 -0.46 5.93 2.09
C TRP A 36 -1.54 7.01 2.20
N GLY A 37 -2.75 6.69 1.74
CA GLY A 37 -3.92 7.57 1.71
C GLY A 37 -3.96 8.59 0.57
N ARG A 38 -2.98 8.59 -0.34
CA ARG A 38 -2.88 9.56 -1.44
C ARG A 38 -3.73 9.14 -2.64
N ALA A 39 -4.27 10.11 -3.37
CA ALA A 39 -4.90 9.89 -4.66
C ALA A 39 -3.89 9.37 -5.70
N LYS A 40 -4.40 8.80 -6.79
CA LYS A 40 -3.61 8.51 -7.98
C LYS A 40 -3.40 9.80 -8.79
N ASP A 41 -2.45 10.62 -8.36
CA ASP A 41 -2.12 11.93 -8.93
C ASP A 41 -0.84 11.91 -9.79
N GLY A 42 -0.27 10.72 -10.04
CA GLY A 42 0.94 10.49 -10.83
C GLY A 42 2.21 10.29 -9.99
N HIS A 43 2.16 10.52 -8.68
CA HIS A 43 3.31 10.30 -7.80
C HIS A 43 3.77 8.85 -7.75
N GLU A 44 2.84 7.91 -7.94
CA GLU A 44 3.05 6.48 -7.76
C GLU A 44 4.04 5.90 -8.78
N SER A 45 4.18 6.56 -9.93
CA SER A 45 5.08 6.19 -11.05
C SER A 45 6.07 7.29 -11.45
N SER A 46 5.97 8.49 -10.86
CA SER A 46 6.84 9.63 -11.16
C SER A 46 8.32 9.35 -10.86
N THR A 47 9.23 9.80 -11.72
CA THR A 47 10.70 9.84 -11.46
C THR A 47 11.16 11.14 -10.79
N LEU A 48 10.25 12.13 -10.68
CA LEU A 48 10.49 13.39 -10.00
C LEU A 48 10.07 13.30 -8.53
N GLY A 49 10.82 13.98 -7.68
CA GLY A 49 10.52 14.10 -6.26
C GLY A 49 10.49 15.54 -5.76
N THR A 50 9.90 15.74 -4.58
CA THR A 50 9.93 16.99 -3.81
C THR A 50 9.99 16.68 -2.33
N GLN A 51 10.57 17.59 -1.54
CA GLN A 51 10.53 17.50 -0.07
C GLN A 51 9.38 18.34 0.53
N THR A 52 8.69 19.12 -0.30
CA THR A 52 7.52 19.89 0.11
C THR A 52 6.34 18.95 0.34
N ARG A 53 5.86 18.86 1.58
CA ARG A 53 4.65 18.13 1.92
C ARG A 53 3.42 18.83 1.34
N SER A 54 2.41 18.05 0.94
CA SER A 54 1.11 18.62 0.59
C SER A 54 0.36 19.06 1.84
N SER A 55 -0.53 20.05 1.71
CA SER A 55 -1.48 20.44 2.75
C SER A 55 -2.85 19.75 2.60
N ASP A 56 -3.04 18.96 1.55
CA ASP A 56 -4.29 18.26 1.21
C ASP A 56 -4.01 16.76 1.00
N ILE A 57 -5.05 15.91 1.06
CA ILE A 57 -4.93 14.47 0.82
C ILE A 57 -5.19 14.07 -0.64
N VAL A 58 -5.81 14.93 -1.44
CA VAL A 58 -6.21 14.72 -2.83
C VAL A 58 -5.27 15.45 -3.77
N LEU A 59 -5.01 16.72 -3.49
CA LEU A 59 -4.18 17.59 -4.31
C LEU A 59 -2.71 17.51 -3.88
N GLY A 60 -2.14 16.30 -3.97
CA GLY A 60 -0.73 16.05 -3.66
C GLY A 60 0.25 16.53 -4.75
N GLY A 61 -0.24 16.67 -5.99
CA GLY A 61 0.58 16.93 -7.18
C GLY A 61 1.23 15.65 -7.72
N SER A 62 1.90 15.68 -8.88
CA SER A 62 2.44 14.43 -9.48
C SER A 62 3.81 14.00 -8.97
N LYS A 63 4.47 14.79 -8.11
CA LYS A 63 5.81 14.47 -7.59
C LYS A 63 5.73 13.52 -6.39
N PHE A 64 6.70 12.61 -6.30
CA PHE A 64 6.88 11.78 -5.11
C PHE A 64 7.41 12.63 -3.95
N ILE A 65 6.80 12.54 -2.77
CA ILE A 65 7.17 13.36 -1.62
C ILE A 65 8.08 12.51 -0.72
N TYR A 66 9.29 13.00 -0.47
CA TYR A 66 10.34 12.29 0.26
C TYR A 66 11.01 13.22 1.29
N GLY A 67 11.98 12.71 2.05
CA GLY A 67 12.71 13.45 3.08
C GLY A 67 11.93 13.66 4.37
N THR A 68 10.71 13.14 4.46
CA THR A 68 9.79 13.32 5.60
C THR A 68 9.13 11.99 5.96
N SER A 69 8.64 11.86 7.21
CA SER A 69 7.95 10.65 7.67
C SER A 69 6.53 10.51 7.11
N ASP A 70 5.90 11.63 6.73
CA ASP A 70 4.57 11.68 6.13
C ASP A 70 4.58 12.67 4.97
N TRP A 71 3.84 12.37 3.92
CA TRP A 71 3.83 13.14 2.69
C TRP A 71 2.89 14.36 2.72
N THR A 72 1.95 14.40 3.65
CA THR A 72 0.99 15.51 3.80
C THR A 72 0.87 15.95 5.25
N THR A 73 0.43 17.19 5.45
CA THR A 73 0.07 17.75 6.75
C THR A 73 -1.45 17.80 6.99
N ALA A 74 -2.26 17.39 6.01
CA ALA A 74 -3.72 17.55 6.02
C ALA A 74 -4.43 16.95 7.24
N ASP A 75 -3.90 15.86 7.78
CA ASP A 75 -4.41 15.15 8.97
C ASP A 75 -3.32 15.06 10.06
N SER A 76 -2.41 16.03 10.09
CA SER A 76 -1.31 16.10 11.05
C SER A 76 -1.41 17.36 11.92
N THR A 77 -2.22 17.29 12.97
CA THR A 77 -2.23 18.30 14.04
C THR A 77 -1.47 17.77 15.25
N PRO A 78 -0.97 18.62 16.17
CA PRO A 78 -0.27 18.16 17.36
C PRO A 78 -1.00 17.04 18.11
N TYR A 79 -2.34 17.05 18.09
CA TYR A 79 -3.22 16.13 18.83
C TYR A 79 -3.94 15.09 17.96
N ASN A 80 -3.87 15.16 16.64
CA ASN A 80 -4.55 14.22 15.74
C ASN A 80 -3.67 13.87 14.54
N HIS A 81 -3.28 12.59 14.51
CA HIS A 81 -2.56 11.94 13.42
C HIS A 81 -3.21 10.60 13.05
N SER A 82 -4.51 10.45 13.35
CA SER A 82 -5.22 9.17 13.34
C SER A 82 -5.23 8.48 11.98
N GLY A 83 -5.03 9.23 10.89
CA GLY A 83 -5.16 8.72 9.52
C GLY A 83 -6.61 8.47 9.10
N THR A 84 -7.62 8.81 9.93
CA THR A 84 -9.04 8.52 9.67
C THR A 84 -9.51 9.04 8.31
N LEU A 85 -9.11 10.26 7.95
CA LEU A 85 -9.44 10.86 6.65
C LEU A 85 -8.93 10.01 5.48
N ARG A 86 -7.72 9.44 5.62
CA ARG A 86 -7.09 8.60 4.61
C ARG A 86 -7.69 7.19 4.55
N VAL A 87 -8.08 6.62 5.68
CA VAL A 87 -8.84 5.36 5.73
C VAL A 87 -10.13 5.48 4.93
N ALA A 88 -10.88 6.58 5.13
CA ALA A 88 -12.11 6.86 4.39
C ALA A 88 -11.83 7.15 2.91
N ALA A 89 -10.74 7.87 2.61
CA ALA A 89 -10.39 8.24 1.24
C ALA A 89 -10.09 7.02 0.35
N TRP A 90 -9.55 5.93 0.92
CA TRP A 90 -9.21 4.68 0.20
C TRP A 90 -10.30 3.59 0.28
N ALA A 91 -11.46 3.89 0.85
CA ALA A 91 -12.64 3.04 0.73
C ALA A 91 -13.26 3.18 -0.67
N ASP A 92 -14.09 2.20 -1.07
CA ASP A 92 -14.84 2.26 -2.34
C ASP A 92 -15.74 3.50 -2.35
N GLY A 93 -15.61 4.32 -3.40
CA GLY A 93 -16.30 5.61 -3.51
C GLY A 93 -15.73 6.72 -2.62
N GLY A 94 -14.58 6.49 -1.96
CA GLY A 94 -13.86 7.49 -1.19
C GLY A 94 -13.23 8.59 -2.06
N LYS A 95 -12.88 9.72 -1.44
CA LYS A 95 -12.32 10.89 -2.14
C LYS A 95 -11.02 10.58 -2.92
N ASN A 96 -10.26 9.59 -2.47
CA ASN A 96 -9.03 9.10 -3.10
C ASN A 96 -9.16 7.63 -3.46
N ASP A 97 -10.33 7.18 -3.90
CA ASP A 97 -10.48 5.79 -4.30
C ASP A 97 -9.58 5.51 -5.52
N ILE A 98 -8.45 4.85 -5.24
CA ILE A 98 -7.44 4.51 -6.24
C ILE A 98 -7.78 3.21 -6.95
N CYS A 99 -8.75 2.46 -6.44
CA CYS A 99 -9.17 1.19 -7.00
C CYS A 99 -10.23 1.39 -8.08
N PRO A 100 -10.39 0.44 -9.03
CA PRO A 100 -11.50 0.49 -9.98
C PRO A 100 -12.84 0.48 -9.26
N ALA A 101 -13.86 1.13 -9.85
CA ALA A 101 -15.18 1.26 -9.24
C ALA A 101 -15.72 -0.07 -8.68
N GLY A 102 -16.23 -0.03 -7.45
CA GLY A 102 -16.71 -1.20 -6.74
C GLY A 102 -15.62 -2.01 -6.05
N PHE A 103 -14.35 -1.57 -6.09
CA PHE A 103 -13.24 -2.14 -5.32
C PHE A 103 -12.66 -1.09 -4.39
N SER A 104 -12.04 -1.54 -3.31
CA SER A 104 -11.31 -0.67 -2.38
C SER A 104 -9.91 -1.20 -2.10
N VAL A 105 -9.08 -0.37 -1.46
CA VAL A 105 -7.85 -0.86 -0.81
C VAL A 105 -8.28 -1.80 0.34
N PRO A 106 -7.65 -2.97 0.51
CA PRO A 106 -8.08 -3.96 1.49
C PRO A 106 -7.75 -3.52 2.91
N THR A 107 -8.53 -3.99 3.87
CA THR A 107 -8.15 -3.95 5.29
C THR A 107 -7.05 -4.98 5.61
N GLU A 108 -6.39 -4.79 6.75
CA GLU A 108 -5.46 -5.73 7.35
C GLU A 108 -6.10 -7.12 7.48
N ALA A 109 -7.34 -7.17 7.97
CA ALA A 109 -8.06 -8.42 8.16
C ALA A 109 -8.39 -9.11 6.83
N GLU A 110 -8.84 -8.35 5.83
CA GLU A 110 -9.11 -8.84 4.47
C GLU A 110 -7.87 -9.47 3.82
N LEU A 111 -6.78 -8.71 3.73
CA LEU A 111 -5.57 -9.19 3.08
C LEU A 111 -4.88 -10.30 3.89
N SER A 112 -4.92 -10.23 5.22
CA SER A 112 -4.40 -11.30 6.06
C SER A 112 -5.19 -12.60 5.93
N ALA A 113 -6.51 -12.51 5.74
CA ALA A 113 -7.34 -13.69 5.54
C ALA A 113 -6.99 -14.43 4.24
N GLU A 114 -6.59 -13.69 3.20
CA GLU A 114 -6.22 -14.24 1.90
C GLU A 114 -4.78 -14.76 1.85
N LEU A 115 -3.84 -14.08 2.53
CA LEU A 115 -2.43 -14.47 2.57
C LEU A 115 -2.18 -15.54 3.65
N LYS A 116 -2.83 -16.70 3.54
CA LYS A 116 -2.63 -17.87 4.42
C LYS A 116 -1.82 -18.95 3.71
N GLY A 117 -1.11 -19.77 4.49
CA GLY A 117 -0.43 -20.97 3.99
C GLY A 117 1.07 -20.80 3.77
N ASN A 118 1.62 -21.58 2.83
CA ASN A 118 3.05 -21.64 2.54
C ASN A 118 3.47 -20.47 1.65
N PHE A 119 4.30 -19.58 2.18
CA PHE A 119 4.73 -18.38 1.47
C PHE A 119 5.67 -18.66 0.29
N ASN A 120 6.32 -19.84 0.26
CA ASN A 120 7.16 -20.30 -0.86
C ASN A 120 6.39 -20.42 -2.17
N THR A 121 5.07 -20.64 -2.09
CA THR A 121 4.19 -20.80 -3.25
C THR A 121 3.24 -19.63 -3.44
N ILE A 122 3.41 -18.51 -2.75
CA ILE A 122 2.46 -17.39 -2.85
C ILE A 122 2.48 -16.70 -4.23
N THR A 123 3.56 -16.92 -4.98
CA THR A 123 3.70 -16.53 -6.39
C THR A 123 2.84 -17.38 -7.32
N SER A 124 2.53 -18.61 -6.93
CA SER A 124 1.61 -19.52 -7.62
C SER A 124 0.24 -19.65 -6.93
N GLY A 125 0.07 -19.09 -5.73
CA GLY A 125 -1.18 -19.01 -4.99
C GLY A 125 -2.20 -18.06 -5.62
N PHE A 126 -3.40 -17.98 -5.04
CA PHE A 126 -4.54 -17.26 -5.62
C PHE A 126 -4.23 -15.79 -5.97
N LEU A 127 -3.56 -15.05 -5.08
CA LEU A 127 -3.27 -13.62 -5.30
C LEU A 127 -2.06 -13.35 -6.20
N LYS A 128 -1.17 -14.34 -6.40
CA LYS A 128 0.08 -14.21 -7.17
C LYS A 128 0.83 -12.91 -6.84
N ILE A 129 1.21 -12.73 -5.58
CA ILE A 129 1.82 -11.49 -5.10
C ILE A 129 3.28 -11.41 -5.57
N PRO A 130 3.68 -10.36 -6.31
CA PRO A 130 5.05 -10.19 -6.76
C PRO A 130 5.91 -9.43 -5.74
N ALA A 131 7.23 -9.59 -5.87
CA ALA A 131 8.29 -9.02 -5.05
C ALA A 131 8.62 -7.57 -5.47
N ALA A 132 7.61 -6.70 -5.47
CA ALA A 132 7.73 -5.32 -5.95
C ALA A 132 8.67 -4.44 -5.10
N GLY A 133 9.13 -4.93 -3.95
CA GLY A 133 9.91 -4.15 -3.01
C GLY A 133 9.14 -2.94 -2.51
N ARG A 134 9.86 -1.87 -2.22
CA ARG A 134 9.31 -0.59 -1.76
C ARG A 134 10.13 0.56 -2.31
N ARG A 135 9.48 1.71 -2.47
CA ARG A 135 10.12 2.98 -2.80
C ARG A 135 10.46 3.75 -1.53
N SER A 136 11.72 4.14 -1.39
CA SER A 136 12.27 4.77 -0.19
C SER A 136 11.68 6.16 0.06
N SER A 137 11.42 6.48 1.32
CA SER A 137 11.08 7.85 1.74
C SER A 137 12.31 8.76 1.83
N GLY A 138 13.54 8.24 1.76
CA GLY A 138 14.78 9.04 1.83
C GLY A 138 15.29 9.54 0.48
N ASN A 139 14.92 8.88 -0.61
CA ASN A 139 15.30 9.25 -1.97
C ASN A 139 14.18 8.79 -2.92
N PRO A 140 13.59 9.69 -3.72
CA PRO A 140 12.45 9.37 -4.57
C PRO A 140 12.81 8.33 -5.63
N ASN A 141 14.08 8.14 -6.01
CA ASN A 141 14.48 7.18 -7.04
C ASN A 141 15.10 5.90 -6.47
N SER A 142 15.06 5.71 -5.15
CA SER A 142 15.59 4.52 -4.50
C SER A 142 14.49 3.48 -4.26
N PHE A 143 14.64 2.32 -4.90
CA PHE A 143 13.79 1.15 -4.70
C PHE A 143 14.60 0.06 -3.99
N THR A 144 14.08 -0.47 -2.89
CA THR A 144 14.77 -1.47 -2.06
C THR A 144 13.97 -2.76 -1.99
N ASN A 145 14.66 -3.89 -1.85
CA ASN A 145 14.07 -5.22 -1.75
C ASN A 145 13.21 -5.64 -2.96
N LYS A 146 13.47 -5.03 -4.12
CA LYS A 146 12.96 -5.50 -5.41
C LYS A 146 13.39 -6.96 -5.60
N ASP A 147 12.56 -7.75 -6.26
CA ASP A 147 12.77 -9.16 -6.59
C ASP A 147 12.84 -10.12 -5.38
N THR A 148 12.85 -9.59 -4.15
CA THR A 148 13.05 -10.35 -2.92
C THR A 148 11.90 -10.24 -1.92
N SER A 149 11.22 -9.09 -1.82
CA SER A 149 10.16 -8.89 -0.83
C SER A 149 8.94 -8.19 -1.41
N ALA A 150 7.76 -8.54 -0.90
CA ALA A 150 6.54 -7.79 -1.14
C ALA A 150 6.25 -6.86 0.03
N PHE A 151 5.80 -5.64 -0.27
CA PHE A 151 5.25 -4.70 0.69
C PHE A 151 3.94 -4.16 0.13
N LEU A 152 2.85 -4.39 0.86
CA LEU A 152 1.51 -4.01 0.45
C LEU A 152 0.90 -3.09 1.49
N TRP A 153 0.39 -1.95 1.03
CA TRP A 153 -0.47 -1.13 1.87
C TRP A 153 -1.81 -1.83 2.12
N VAL A 154 -2.31 -1.68 3.34
CA VAL A 154 -3.71 -1.92 3.69
C VAL A 154 -4.31 -0.60 4.16
N ARG A 155 -5.61 -0.41 4.04
CA ARG A 155 -6.27 0.86 4.38
C ARG A 155 -6.38 1.15 5.88
N ASN A 156 -5.87 0.28 6.76
CA ASN A 156 -5.89 0.53 8.20
C ASN A 156 -4.84 1.57 8.60
N ALA A 157 -5.26 2.55 9.39
CA ALA A 157 -4.32 3.41 10.12
C ALA A 157 -3.56 2.61 11.20
N SER A 158 -2.44 3.17 11.67
CA SER A 158 -1.67 2.59 12.79
C SER A 158 -2.57 2.37 14.01
N LYS A 159 -2.33 1.27 14.73
CA LYS A 159 -3.02 0.96 16.00
C LYS A 159 -2.51 1.81 17.16
N ALA A 160 -1.34 2.44 17.00
CA ALA A 160 -0.76 3.35 17.99
C ALA A 160 -1.31 4.76 17.75
N LEU A 161 -2.29 5.15 18.57
CA LEU A 161 -3.03 6.40 18.43
C LEU A 161 -2.45 7.56 19.26
N SER A 162 -1.43 7.30 20.09
CA SER A 162 -0.94 8.29 21.05
C SER A 162 0.41 8.92 20.66
N GLU A 163 0.58 10.19 21.05
CA GLU A 163 1.80 10.95 20.87
C GLU A 163 3.05 10.31 21.51
N LYS A 164 2.86 9.50 22.56
CA LYS A 164 3.94 8.83 23.29
C LYS A 164 4.59 7.69 22.51
N ASP A 165 3.94 7.20 21.46
CA ASP A 165 4.39 6.01 20.72
C ASP A 165 5.26 6.35 19.49
N GLY A 166 5.55 7.64 19.24
CA GLY A 166 6.40 8.06 18.10
C GLY A 166 5.83 7.71 16.71
N ASN A 167 4.52 7.42 16.62
CA ASN A 167 3.88 6.81 15.45
C ASN A 167 2.98 7.74 14.61
N ARG A 168 3.10 9.07 14.79
CA ARG A 168 2.29 10.14 14.14
C ARG A 168 2.25 10.11 12.60
N SER A 169 3.12 9.34 11.96
CA SER A 169 3.26 9.32 10.50
C SER A 169 3.24 7.90 9.95
N LYS A 170 2.65 6.94 10.67
CA LYS A 170 2.64 5.54 10.26
C LYS A 170 1.24 5.00 9.99
N SER A 171 1.19 4.01 9.11
CA SER A 171 -0.01 3.24 8.78
C SER A 171 0.33 1.77 8.59
N ARG A 172 -0.69 0.92 8.51
CA ARG A 172 -0.51 -0.53 8.47
C ARG A 172 -0.10 -1.00 7.09
N ARG A 173 0.84 -1.93 7.06
CA ARG A 173 1.23 -2.69 5.87
C ARG A 173 1.32 -4.17 6.19
N ILE A 174 1.32 -4.97 5.13
CA ILE A 174 1.77 -6.36 5.17
C ILE A 174 3.06 -6.48 4.36
N SER A 175 4.07 -7.18 4.87
CA SER A 175 5.22 -7.61 4.07
C SER A 175 5.40 -9.11 4.08
N ILE A 176 6.03 -9.60 3.01
CA ILE A 176 6.50 -10.98 2.89
C ILE A 176 7.96 -10.87 2.47
N HIS A 177 8.87 -11.32 3.33
CA HIS A 177 10.32 -11.23 3.08
C HIS A 177 10.85 -12.52 2.47
N ASN A 178 11.63 -12.40 1.40
CA ASN A 178 12.29 -13.50 0.68
C ASN A 178 11.34 -14.60 0.16
N PHE A 179 10.01 -14.41 0.28
CA PHE A 179 9.00 -15.42 -0.05
C PHE A 179 9.19 -16.78 0.62
N SER A 180 10.09 -16.87 1.60
CA SER A 180 10.36 -18.08 2.39
C SER A 180 10.05 -17.88 3.87
N SER A 181 9.70 -16.65 4.27
CA SER A 181 9.30 -16.29 5.64
C SER A 181 7.80 -16.05 5.76
N GLN A 182 7.31 -16.04 7.00
CA GLN A 182 5.92 -15.67 7.28
C GLN A 182 5.65 -14.20 6.91
N LYS A 183 4.38 -13.87 6.64
CA LYS A 183 3.97 -12.47 6.50
C LYS A 183 4.15 -11.72 7.83
N THR A 184 4.60 -10.48 7.74
CA THR A 184 4.67 -9.55 8.87
C THR A 184 3.64 -8.46 8.68
N ILE A 185 2.93 -8.13 9.76
CA ILE A 185 1.97 -7.03 9.78
C ILE A 185 2.49 -5.98 10.76
N GLY A 186 2.60 -4.74 10.32
CA GLY A 186 3.21 -3.71 11.14
C GLY A 186 2.98 -2.31 10.62
N ASP A 187 3.40 -1.35 11.43
CA ASP A 187 3.34 0.06 11.12
C ASP A 187 4.50 0.47 10.22
N TYR A 188 4.24 1.38 9.29
CA TYR A 188 5.24 1.88 8.36
C TYR A 188 4.99 3.33 7.99
N GLN A 189 6.07 4.08 7.77
CA GLN A 189 5.99 5.50 7.45
C GLN A 189 5.18 5.73 6.17
N ARG A 190 4.20 6.64 6.24
CA ARG A 190 3.22 6.91 5.18
C ARG A 190 3.84 7.49 3.91
N SER A 191 5.04 8.07 4.01
CA SER A 191 5.81 8.60 2.89
C SER A 191 6.51 7.54 2.03
N TYR A 192 6.60 6.28 2.47
CA TYR A 192 7.09 5.21 1.59
C TYR A 192 6.08 4.92 0.49
N GLY A 193 6.60 4.59 -0.69
CA GLY A 193 5.78 4.08 -1.78
C GLY A 193 5.70 2.55 -1.70
N LEU A 194 4.51 2.00 -1.49
CA LEU A 194 4.28 0.55 -1.50
C LEU A 194 3.19 0.19 -2.51
N SER A 195 3.16 -1.07 -2.93
CA SER A 195 2.14 -1.57 -3.84
C SER A 195 0.78 -1.70 -3.16
N VAL A 196 -0.29 -1.70 -3.97
CA VAL A 196 -1.67 -1.87 -3.53
C VAL A 196 -2.32 -3.01 -4.32
N ARG A 197 -3.14 -3.82 -3.63
CA ARG A 197 -3.93 -4.90 -4.23
C ARG A 197 -5.40 -4.71 -3.88
N CYS A 198 -6.25 -4.35 -4.84
CA CYS A 198 -7.65 -4.00 -4.55
C CYS A 198 -8.55 -5.24 -4.37
N ILE A 199 -9.60 -5.07 -3.57
CA ILE A 199 -10.57 -6.09 -3.18
C ILE A 199 -12.01 -5.55 -3.30
N ARG A 200 -12.98 -6.43 -3.49
CA ARG A 200 -14.40 -6.16 -3.25
C ARG A 200 -15.14 -7.36 -2.70
N ASP A 201 -16.26 -7.09 -2.04
CA ASP A 201 -17.20 -8.13 -1.66
C ASP A 201 -17.91 -8.72 -2.88
N ARG A 202 -18.42 -9.95 -2.73
CA ARG A 202 -19.32 -10.52 -3.72
C ARG A 202 -20.67 -9.79 -3.63
N ILE A 203 -21.20 -9.42 -4.79
CA ILE A 203 -22.59 -9.03 -4.95
C ILE A 203 -23.44 -10.30 -4.94
#